data_AF-A0AA38CM22-F1
#
_entry.id   AF-A0AA38CM22-F1
#
_cell.length_a   1.000
_cell.length_b   1.000
_cell.length_c   1.000
_cell.angle_alpha   90.00
_cell.angle_beta   90.00
_cell.angle_gamma   90.00
#
_symmetry.space_group_name_H-M   'P 1'
#
loop_
_entity.id
_entity.type
_entity.pdbx_description
1 polymer ?
#
loop_
_entity_poly.entity_id
_entity_poly.type
_entity_poly.pdbx_seq_one_letter_code
_entity_poly.pdbx_strand_id
1 'polypeptide(L)'
;MGKQSSGKSYLLNHLSESLLDVAGGRCTDGVWMTITTCENGDGQGDSRYLYVLLDFDGLGSFERSEQEDMLLSVLNADVSNFTLFNKKDFHLDKDIESAFSRFQIGINLLKQDKNLFK
;
A
#
# COMPACT_ATOMS: atom_id res chain seq x y z
N MET A 1 0.95 3.41 -0.39
CA MET A 1 0.46 3.52 -1.78
C MET A 1 1.01 4.78 -2.45
N GLY A 2 1.11 4.83 -3.79
CA GLY A 2 1.50 6.04 -4.52
C GLY A 2 2.11 5.71 -5.89
N LYS A 3 2.51 6.74 -6.64
CA LYS A 3 3.18 6.58 -7.94
C LYS A 3 4.48 5.77 -7.82
N GLN A 4 4.86 5.09 -8.89
CA GLN A 4 6.17 4.46 -8.97
C GLN A 4 7.32 5.46 -8.74
N SER A 5 8.39 5.01 -8.09
CA SER A 5 9.57 5.81 -7.77
C SER A 5 9.32 7.11 -7.00
N SER A 6 8.26 7.17 -6.18
CA SER A 6 7.95 8.34 -5.34
C SER A 6 8.68 8.39 -3.99
N GLY A 7 9.47 7.37 -3.65
CA GLY A 7 10.17 7.27 -2.36
C GLY A 7 9.34 6.63 -1.24
N LYS A 8 8.44 5.70 -1.58
CA LYS A 8 7.54 5.02 -0.63
C LYS A 8 8.31 4.23 0.43
N SER A 9 9.19 3.35 0.00
CA SER A 9 10.01 2.49 0.86
C SER A 9 10.94 3.33 1.74
N TYR A 10 11.50 4.42 1.19
CA TYR A 10 12.27 5.40 1.96
C TYR A 10 11.46 6.02 3.10
N LEU A 11 10.23 6.51 2.82
CA LEU A 11 9.35 7.07 3.85
C LEU A 11 9.02 6.04 4.93
N LEU A 12 8.72 4.79 4.55
CA LEU A 12 8.41 3.73 5.50
C LEU A 12 9.60 3.37 6.40
N ASN A 13 10.80 3.25 5.83
CA ASN A 13 12.03 3.00 6.59
C ASN A 13 12.27 4.11 7.63
N HIS A 14 12.08 5.38 7.27
CA HIS A 14 12.25 6.49 8.19
C HIS A 14 11.14 6.61 9.24
N LEU A 15 9.92 6.19 8.94
CA LEU A 15 8.79 6.24 9.87
C LEU A 15 8.85 5.14 10.93
N SER A 16 9.41 3.98 10.57
CA SER A 16 9.27 2.74 11.34
C SER A 16 10.57 2.03 11.67
N GLU A 17 11.71 2.61 11.26
CA GLU A 17 13.03 1.99 11.37
C GLU A 17 13.12 0.61 10.67
N SER A 18 12.32 0.41 9.63
CA SER A 18 12.37 -0.80 8.78
C SER A 18 13.52 -0.77 7.78
N LEU A 19 13.78 -1.93 7.17
CA LEU A 19 14.88 -2.17 6.21
C LEU A 19 14.35 -2.62 4.85
N LEU A 20 13.29 -1.99 4.36
CA LEU A 20 12.77 -2.23 3.01
C LEU A 20 13.80 -1.75 1.98
N ASP A 21 13.85 -2.41 0.81
CA ASP A 21 14.78 -2.04 -0.25
C ASP A 21 14.46 -0.64 -0.81
N VAL A 22 15.50 0.12 -1.16
CA VAL A 22 15.38 1.49 -1.67
C VAL A 22 16.30 1.67 -2.86
N ALA A 23 15.73 1.98 -4.01
CA ALA A 23 16.46 2.34 -5.23
C ALA A 23 15.89 3.60 -5.89
N GLY A 24 16.69 4.24 -6.74
CA GLY A 24 16.22 5.34 -7.61
C GLY A 24 15.26 4.86 -8.71
N GLY A 25 15.34 3.58 -9.08
CA GLY A 25 14.42 2.90 -10.00
C GLY A 25 13.32 2.11 -9.27
N ARG A 26 12.56 1.32 -10.03
CA ARG A 26 11.66 0.31 -9.46
C ARG A 26 12.47 -0.68 -8.62
N CYS A 27 12.08 -0.91 -7.37
CA CYS A 27 12.72 -1.86 -6.45
C CYS A 27 11.67 -2.75 -5.76
N THR A 28 10.52 -2.20 -5.39
CA THR A 28 9.40 -2.98 -4.87
C THR A 28 8.65 -3.68 -6.01
N ASP A 29 8.62 -5.02 -6.01
CA ASP A 29 7.74 -5.81 -6.87
C ASP A 29 6.66 -6.50 -6.00
N GLY A 30 5.38 -6.25 -6.32
CA GLY A 30 4.26 -6.75 -5.53
C GLY A 30 4.08 -6.02 -4.19
N VAL A 31 3.93 -6.78 -3.10
CA VAL A 31 3.72 -6.26 -1.73
C VAL A 31 4.71 -6.91 -0.78
N TRP A 32 5.52 -6.07 -0.14
CA TRP A 32 6.47 -6.49 0.88
C TRP A 32 5.96 -6.14 2.26
N MET A 33 6.32 -6.94 3.26
CA MET A 33 5.83 -6.80 4.62
C MET A 33 6.97 -6.82 5.62
N THR A 34 6.89 -5.95 6.63
CA THR A 34 7.67 -6.04 7.86
C THR A 34 6.72 -6.09 9.04
N ILE A 35 7.01 -6.97 10.01
CA ILE A 35 6.13 -7.22 11.15
C ILE A 35 6.93 -7.01 12.43
N THR A 36 6.33 -6.35 13.42
CA THR A 36 6.85 -6.30 14.78
C THR A 36 5.75 -6.52 15.80
N THR A 37 6.08 -7.14 16.93
CA THR A 37 5.15 -7.34 18.05
C THR A 37 5.45 -6.31 19.13
N CYS A 38 4.43 -5.61 19.59
CA CYS A 38 4.54 -4.65 20.67
C CYS A 38 3.67 -5.09 21.86
N GLU A 39 4.18 -4.85 23.06
CA GLU A 39 3.42 -5.03 24.31
C GLU A 39 2.93 -3.67 24.77
N ASN A 40 1.71 -3.62 25.32
CA ASN A 40 1.14 -2.39 25.84
C ASN A 40 1.81 -2.02 27.18
N GLY A 41 2.53 -0.89 27.18
CA GLY A 41 3.33 -0.42 28.31
C GLY A 41 2.53 0.25 29.45
N ASP A 42 1.20 0.26 29.37
CA ASP A 42 0.28 0.92 30.29
C ASP A 42 0.02 0.12 31.58
N GLY A 43 0.68 -1.02 31.77
CA GLY A 43 0.68 -1.78 33.03
C GLY A 43 -0.68 -2.37 33.43
N GLN A 44 -1.70 -2.23 32.59
CA GLN A 44 -3.03 -2.82 32.74
C GLN A 44 -3.31 -3.80 31.59
N GLY A 45 -2.67 -4.96 31.65
CA GLY A 45 -3.05 -6.14 30.87
C GLY A 45 -2.07 -6.56 29.77
N ASP A 46 -2.04 -7.87 29.49
CA ASP A 46 -1.25 -8.56 28.46
C ASP A 46 -1.80 -8.33 27.03
N SER A 47 -2.05 -7.08 26.66
CA SER A 47 -2.46 -6.77 25.28
C SER A 47 -1.23 -6.69 24.38
N ARG A 48 -1.03 -7.72 23.55
CA ARG A 48 0.02 -7.75 22.52
C ARG A 48 -0.56 -7.34 21.17
N TYR A 49 0.05 -6.35 20.53
CA TYR A 49 -0.34 -5.85 19.21
C TYR A 49 0.66 -6.30 18.15
N LEU A 50 0.16 -6.62 16.96
CA LEU A 50 0.97 -6.89 15.78
C LEU A 50 0.98 -5.65 14.90
N TYR A 51 2.13 -4.99 14.79
CA TYR A 51 2.34 -3.91 13.83
C TYR A 51 2.82 -4.50 12.53
N VAL A 52 1.99 -4.37 11.49
CA VAL A 52 2.29 -4.85 10.14
C VAL A 52 2.45 -3.64 9.24
N LEU A 53 3.65 -3.47 8.69
CA LEU A 53 3.92 -2.49 7.66
C LEU A 53 3.93 -3.18 6.30
N LEU A 54 3.22 -2.57 5.35
CA LEU A 54 3.12 -3.04 3.98
C LEU A 54 3.68 -2.00 3.02
N ASP A 55 4.70 -2.39 2.24
CA ASP A 55 5.23 -1.62 1.13
C ASP A 55 4.71 -2.19 -0.19
N PHE A 56 3.83 -1.44 -0.83
CA PHE A 56 3.22 -1.80 -2.10
C PHE A 56 4.05 -1.21 -3.26
N ASP A 57 4.18 -1.97 -4.35
CA ASP A 57 4.70 -1.44 -5.61
C ASP A 57 3.91 -0.17 -6.02
N GLY A 58 4.59 0.76 -6.68
CA GLY A 58 3.98 2.03 -7.06
C GLY A 58 3.11 1.90 -8.29
N LEU A 59 1.96 2.57 -8.30
CA LEU A 59 1.01 2.52 -9.41
C LEU A 59 1.54 3.24 -10.66
N GLY A 60 1.03 2.83 -11.82
CA GLY A 60 1.31 3.44 -13.12
C GLY A 60 2.65 3.02 -13.73
N SER A 61 3.14 1.82 -13.40
CA SER A 61 4.36 1.29 -14.02
C SER A 61 4.09 0.85 -15.47
N PHE A 62 5.04 1.08 -16.38
CA PHE A 62 4.93 0.60 -17.77
C PHE A 62 4.90 -0.93 -17.90
N GLU A 63 5.39 -1.63 -16.87
CA GLU A 63 5.56 -3.09 -16.86
C GLU A 63 4.29 -3.83 -16.40
N ARG A 64 3.27 -3.12 -15.90
CA ARG A 64 2.03 -3.71 -15.39
C ARG A 64 0.81 -3.18 -16.13
N SER A 65 -0.17 -4.07 -16.29
CA SER A 65 -1.48 -3.73 -16.84
C SER A 65 -2.29 -2.88 -15.86
N GLU A 66 -3.26 -2.15 -16.39
CA GLU A 66 -4.19 -1.36 -15.57
C GLU A 66 -4.99 -2.25 -14.60
N GLN A 67 -5.27 -3.50 -14.98
CA GLN A 67 -5.96 -4.46 -14.12
C GLN A 67 -5.10 -4.88 -12.93
N GLU A 68 -3.79 -5.10 -13.14
CA GLU A 68 -2.86 -5.42 -12.03
C GLU A 68 -2.70 -4.24 -11.07
N ASP A 69 -2.58 -3.01 -11.58
CA ASP A 69 -2.57 -1.79 -10.76
C ASP A 69 -3.87 -1.63 -9.96
N MET A 70 -5.01 -1.89 -10.59
CA MET A 70 -6.31 -1.88 -9.95
C MET A 70 -6.38 -2.92 -8.81
N LEU A 71 -6.01 -4.18 -9.08
CA LEU A 71 -6.01 -5.24 -8.06
C LEU A 71 -5.08 -4.90 -6.89
N LEU A 72 -3.88 -4.37 -7.17
CA LEU A 72 -2.93 -3.96 -6.15
C LEU A 72 -3.50 -2.83 -5.27
N SER A 73 -4.21 -1.88 -5.88
CA SER A 73 -4.86 -0.78 -5.17
C SER A 73 -6.03 -1.25 -4.30
N VAL A 74 -6.85 -2.18 -4.79
CA VAL A 74 -7.94 -2.78 -4.02
C VAL A 74 -7.42 -3.61 -2.87
N LEU A 75 -6.42 -4.46 -3.10
CA LEU A 75 -5.79 -5.27 -2.06
C LEU A 75 -5.26 -4.38 -0.93
N ASN A 76 -4.58 -3.27 -1.25
CA ASN A 76 -4.11 -2.34 -0.24
C ASN A 76 -5.22 -1.82 0.64
N ALA A 77 -6.33 -1.37 0.05
CA ALA A 77 -7.45 -0.82 0.80
C ALA A 77 -8.18 -1.87 1.65
N ASP A 78 -8.21 -3.13 1.21
CA ASP A 78 -8.88 -4.21 1.92
C ASP A 78 -8.09 -4.68 3.15
N VAL A 79 -6.76 -4.83 3.01
CA VAL A 79 -5.92 -5.39 4.09
C VAL A 79 -5.33 -4.34 5.03
N SER A 80 -5.30 -3.07 4.63
CA SER A 80 -4.65 -2.01 5.42
C SER A 80 -5.65 -1.28 6.31
N ASN A 81 -5.42 -1.25 7.62
CA ASN A 81 -6.20 -0.38 8.52
C ASN A 81 -5.93 1.10 8.28
N PHE A 82 -4.75 1.43 7.75
CA PHE A 82 -4.31 2.78 7.45
C PHE A 82 -3.38 2.78 6.23
N THR A 83 -3.66 3.62 5.25
CA THR A 83 -2.85 3.74 4.03
C THR A 83 -2.23 5.13 3.94
N LEU A 84 -0.89 5.18 3.88
CA LEU A 84 -0.15 6.37 3.48
C LEU A 84 -0.12 6.49 1.96
N PHE A 85 -0.65 7.58 1.43
CA PHE A 85 -0.55 7.92 0.01
C PHE A 85 0.62 8.86 -0.22
N ASN A 86 1.76 8.31 -0.67
CA ASN A 86 2.99 9.08 -0.85
C ASN A 86 2.95 9.89 -2.14
N LYS A 87 2.79 11.21 -1.98
CA LYS A 87 2.73 12.20 -3.05
C LYS A 87 3.60 13.40 -2.69
N LYS A 88 4.41 13.86 -3.64
CA LYS A 88 5.34 14.98 -3.43
C LYS A 88 4.67 16.36 -3.48
N ASP A 89 3.59 16.48 -4.26
CA ASP A 89 2.87 17.74 -4.45
C ASP A 89 1.46 17.67 -3.84
N PHE A 90 0.97 18.77 -3.27
CA PHE A 90 -0.36 18.80 -2.65
C PHE A 90 -1.53 18.88 -3.65
N HIS A 91 -1.25 19.08 -4.95
CA HIS A 91 -2.28 19.24 -5.98
C HIS A 91 -2.78 17.91 -6.50
N LEU A 92 -4.09 17.63 -6.42
CA LEU A 92 -4.72 16.52 -7.16
C LEU A 92 -4.47 16.69 -8.65
N ASP A 93 -3.73 15.75 -9.24
CA ASP A 93 -3.43 15.72 -10.66
C ASP A 93 -4.31 14.66 -11.33
N LYS A 94 -4.36 14.71 -12.67
CA LYS A 94 -5.16 13.78 -13.47
C LYS A 94 -4.72 12.33 -13.28
N ASP A 95 -3.43 12.09 -13.02
CA ASP A 95 -2.89 10.75 -12.78
C ASP A 95 -3.54 10.13 -11.54
N ILE A 96 -3.67 10.90 -10.46
CA ILE A 96 -4.25 10.44 -9.20
C ILE A 96 -5.76 10.33 -9.28
N GLU A 97 -6.44 11.28 -9.93
CA GLU A 97 -7.87 11.16 -10.22
C GLU A 97 -8.17 9.89 -11.02
N SER A 98 -7.36 9.59 -12.04
CA SER A 98 -7.47 8.36 -12.83
C SER A 98 -7.20 7.11 -11.99
N ALA A 99 -6.20 7.13 -11.09
CA ALA A 99 -5.95 6.04 -10.16
C ALA A 99 -7.15 5.78 -9.24
N PHE A 100 -7.75 6.82 -8.65
CA PHE A 100 -8.93 6.67 -7.81
C PHE A 100 -10.17 6.21 -8.58
N SER A 101 -10.37 6.69 -9.80
CA SER A 101 -11.45 6.22 -10.68
C SER A 101 -11.31 4.72 -10.97
N ARG A 102 -10.10 4.26 -11.34
CA ARG A 102 -9.82 2.83 -11.57
C ARG A 102 -10.03 2.00 -10.32
N PHE A 103 -9.60 2.48 -9.16
CA PHE A 103 -9.87 1.83 -7.87
C PHE A 103 -11.38 1.66 -7.63
N GLN A 104 -12.18 2.70 -7.85
CA GLN A 104 -13.64 2.63 -7.68
C GLN A 104 -14.31 1.64 -8.64
N ILE A 105 -13.86 1.60 -9.90
CA ILE A 105 -14.32 0.61 -10.88
C ILE A 105 -13.98 -0.81 -10.40
N GLY A 106 -12.76 -1.02 -9.91
CA GLY A 106 -12.31 -2.32 -9.40
C GLY A 106 -13.15 -2.82 -8.23
N ILE A 107 -13.46 -1.96 -7.26
CA ILE A 107 -14.35 -2.31 -6.15
C ILE A 107 -15.73 -2.75 -6.66
N ASN A 108 -16.30 -2.07 -7.65
CA ASN A 108 -17.60 -2.43 -8.20
C ASN A 108 -17.59 -3.81 -8.89
N LEU A 109 -16.48 -4.20 -9.51
CA LEU A 109 -16.31 -5.53 -10.11
C LEU A 109 -16.23 -6.62 -9.03
N LEU A 110 -15.54 -6.34 -7.92
CA LEU A 110 -15.23 -7.33 -6.89
C LEU A 110 -16.35 -7.50 -5.84
N LYS A 111 -17.13 -6.45 -5.58
CA LYS A 111 -18.14 -6.40 -4.49
C LYS A 111 -19.21 -7.49 -4.55
N GLN A 112 -19.46 -8.09 -5.72
CA GLN A 112 -20.51 -9.10 -5.91
C GLN A 112 -19.96 -10.50 -6.21
N ASP A 113 -18.64 -10.68 -6.22
CA ASP A 113 -18.04 -11.95 -6.55
C ASP A 113 -18.00 -12.88 -5.32
N LYS A 114 -18.81 -13.94 -5.37
CA LYS A 114 -18.91 -14.95 -4.30
C LYS A 114 -17.70 -15.89 -4.22
N ASN A 115 -16.81 -15.83 -5.21
CA ASN A 115 -15.65 -16.70 -5.34
C ASN A 115 -14.33 -15.95 -5.11
N LEU A 116 -14.36 -14.65 -4.80
CA LEU A 116 -13.16 -13.82 -4.67
C LEU A 116 -12.10 -14.38 -3.70
N PHE A 117 -12.54 -15.12 -2.69
CA PHE A 117 -11.68 -15.72 -1.66
C PHE A 117 -11.94 -17.22 -1.45
N LYS A 118 -12.50 -17.91 -2.45
CA LYS A 118 -12.78 -19.36 -2.38
C LYS A 118 -11.77 -20.19 -3.12
#